data_AF-A0A5B6X6P4-F1
#
_entry.id   AF-A0A5B6X6P4-F1
#
_cell.length_a   1.000
_cell.length_b   1.000
_cell.length_c   1.000
_cell.angle_alpha   90.00
_cell.angle_beta   90.00
_cell.angle_gamma   90.00
#
_symmetry.space_group_name_H-M   'P 1'
#
loop_
_entity.id
_entity.type
_entity.pdbx_description
1 polymer ?
#
loop_
_entity_poly.entity_id
_entity_poly.type
_entity_poly.pdbx_seq_one_letter_code
_entity_poly.pdbx_strand_id
1 'polypeptide(L)'
;MNNYSPAFHRHKSLKQEKNIMLPFSCYSPKLSLYILATCVILLMLLQIRSLHTVLPTPSSPLPSLSPSASWSLFQQWQNLVLNRTLAAASPVNCTQNPDSMNQKLRDSITFLPLKDLRFSNQPLDGHTWFMSSMYDTREEGEVQYQQFPSEPSKDRLLCLKGRDTHDGSWNYYALAWPEALPTNATLMKGLTFVSYNHYNYDNIWHGLSAVMPFVAWHRKNSCEKPTRWVLYHWGELRFKMGTWLNLLMEATFGQAPHIEEFNDVDDDQPVCFEKAVVMRHNEGGMSRERRMEVYDLMRCKARVYCNVSLDRRDSHERPDIGMTLLMRSGARSFRNETAVIGVFEKECKKVKGCRLMVAYSNNLTFCQQVKQMSLTDILISPHGAQLTNMFLMDRNSSVMEFYPKGWLKLAGVGQYVYHWIASWSGMRHRGEWRDPNGESCPYSDEDHRCMSFYKNGLIGYNETHFAEWARNVLNDVQTKRFEEEGTKNGTASMKTCDCN
;
A
#
# COMPACT_ATOMS: atom_id res chain seq x y z
N MET A 1 -58.20 -13.87 22.74
CA MET A 1 -57.46 -14.23 23.96
C MET A 1 -55.98 -14.01 23.70
N ASN A 2 -55.41 -13.07 24.47
CA ASN A 2 -54.01 -12.76 24.76
C ASN A 2 -53.05 -12.31 23.65
N ASN A 3 -53.07 -10.98 23.43
CA ASN A 3 -51.93 -10.12 23.10
C ASN A 3 -50.85 -10.18 24.19
N TYR A 4 -49.57 -10.07 23.82
CA TYR A 4 -48.52 -9.53 24.68
C TYR A 4 -47.45 -8.80 23.87
N SER A 5 -47.40 -7.48 24.02
CA SER A 5 -46.26 -6.61 23.72
C SER A 5 -45.25 -6.62 24.88
N PRO A 6 -43.96 -6.35 24.65
CA PRO A 6 -43.06 -5.90 25.71
C PRO A 6 -43.00 -4.36 25.74
N ALA A 7 -43.16 -3.84 26.94
CA ALA A 7 -43.16 -2.42 27.28
C ALA A 7 -41.73 -1.84 27.35
N PHE A 8 -41.61 -0.58 26.93
CA PHE A 8 -40.48 0.31 27.19
C PHE A 8 -40.33 0.56 28.70
N HIS A 9 -39.17 0.19 29.26
CA HIS A 9 -38.78 0.59 30.61
C HIS A 9 -37.94 1.88 30.61
N ARG A 10 -38.51 2.87 31.28
CA ARG A 10 -38.01 4.19 31.63
C ARG A 10 -36.89 4.09 32.68
N HIS A 11 -35.67 4.48 32.36
CA HIS A 11 -34.61 4.63 33.37
C HIS A 11 -34.75 5.96 34.14
N LYS A 12 -34.81 5.83 35.46
CA LYS A 12 -34.86 6.91 36.45
C LYS A 12 -33.51 7.62 36.52
N SER A 13 -33.58 8.95 36.48
CA SER A 13 -32.53 9.89 36.88
C SER A 13 -32.02 9.58 38.29
N LEU A 14 -30.72 9.28 38.42
CA LEU A 14 -30.02 9.16 39.70
C LEU A 14 -29.24 10.45 40.00
N LYS A 15 -29.30 10.78 41.29
CA LYS A 15 -28.93 12.04 41.91
C LYS A 15 -27.43 12.34 41.84
N GLN A 16 -27.19 13.63 41.69
CA GLN A 16 -25.94 14.35 41.85
C GLN A 16 -25.40 14.21 43.29
N GLU A 17 -24.27 13.53 43.45
CA GLU A 17 -23.48 13.57 44.69
C GLU A 17 -22.41 14.66 44.61
N LYS A 18 -22.41 15.50 45.65
CA LYS A 18 -21.51 16.62 45.87
C LYS A 18 -20.15 16.10 46.30
N ASN A 19 -19.12 16.36 45.51
CA ASN A 19 -17.74 16.25 45.98
C ASN A 19 -17.21 17.60 46.47
N ILE A 20 -16.48 17.48 47.57
CA ILE A 20 -16.02 18.50 48.52
C ILE A 20 -14.91 19.36 47.89
N MET A 21 -15.05 20.69 47.99
CA MET A 21 -14.00 21.66 47.67
C MET A 21 -12.86 21.59 48.71
N LEU A 22 -11.62 21.58 48.22
CA LEU A 22 -10.47 22.20 48.90
C LEU A 22 -9.83 23.23 47.93
N PRO A 23 -9.29 24.36 48.43
CA PRO A 23 -9.02 25.53 47.61
C PRO A 23 -7.52 25.72 47.36
N PHE A 24 -7.09 25.81 46.10
CA PHE A 24 -5.88 26.55 45.72
C PHE A 24 -6.10 27.20 44.35
N SER A 25 -6.65 28.41 44.38
CA SER A 25 -6.67 29.32 43.23
C SER A 25 -5.59 30.38 43.45
N CYS A 26 -4.49 30.27 42.73
CA CYS A 26 -3.53 31.36 42.54
C CYS A 26 -3.44 31.67 41.04
N TYR A 27 -4.52 32.18 40.45
CA TYR A 27 -4.48 32.82 39.14
C TYR A 27 -5.11 34.21 39.25
N SER A 28 -4.26 35.23 39.32
CA SER A 28 -4.70 36.63 39.24
C SER A 28 -4.77 37.04 37.75
N PRO A 29 -5.93 37.50 37.25
CA PRO A 29 -6.09 37.97 35.87
C PRO A 29 -5.10 39.08 35.49
N LYS A 30 -4.64 39.85 36.48
CA LYS A 30 -3.67 40.93 36.29
C LYS A 30 -2.29 40.39 35.90
N LEU A 31 -1.85 39.25 36.45
CA LEU A 31 -0.55 38.65 36.12
C LEU A 31 -0.52 38.14 34.67
N SER A 32 -1.63 37.57 34.19
CA SER A 32 -1.78 37.15 32.80
C SER A 32 -1.67 38.32 31.82
N LEU A 33 -2.27 39.48 32.16
CA LEU A 33 -2.16 40.70 31.36
C LEU A 33 -0.74 41.27 31.33
N TYR A 34 0.01 41.23 32.44
CA TYR A 34 1.40 41.67 32.47
C TYR A 34 2.33 40.75 31.64
N ILE A 35 2.11 39.44 31.69
CA ILE A 35 2.87 38.46 30.88
C ILE A 35 2.57 38.66 29.39
N LEU A 36 1.30 38.85 29.03
CA LEU A 36 0.92 39.10 27.64
C LEU A 36 1.53 40.41 27.12
N ALA A 37 1.48 41.49 27.92
CA ALA A 37 2.06 42.78 27.55
C ALA A 37 3.59 42.70 27.39
N THR A 38 4.29 41.97 28.27
CA THR A 38 5.74 41.77 28.13
C THR A 38 6.11 40.93 26.91
N CYS A 39 5.35 39.88 26.59
CA CYS A 39 5.55 39.09 25.37
C CYS A 39 5.36 39.92 24.09
N VAL A 40 4.34 40.79 24.05
CA VAL A 40 4.09 41.67 22.90
C VAL A 40 5.21 42.70 22.74
N ILE A 41 5.69 43.31 23.84
CA ILE A 41 6.81 44.25 23.80
C ILE A 41 8.11 43.56 23.32
N LEU A 42 8.38 42.34 23.78
CA LEU A 42 9.54 41.54 23.34
C LEU A 42 9.47 41.20 21.85
N LEU A 43 8.29 40.82 21.34
CA LEU A 43 8.07 40.54 19.91
C LEU A 43 8.27 41.79 19.05
N MET A 44 7.78 42.95 19.49
CA MET A 44 7.98 44.23 18.81
C MET A 44 9.46 44.64 18.77
N LEU A 45 10.19 44.46 19.88
CA LEU A 45 11.64 44.76 19.93
C LEU A 45 12.47 43.82 19.04
N LEU A 46 12.05 42.55 18.91
CA LEU A 46 12.69 41.57 18.03
C LEU A 46 12.42 41.85 16.54
N GLN A 47 11.21 42.30 16.18
CA GLN A 47 10.89 42.72 14.81
C GLN A 47 11.64 44.01 14.39
N ILE A 48 11.85 44.96 15.29
CA ILE A 48 12.64 46.17 14.99
C ILE A 48 14.13 45.83 14.74
N ARG A 49 14.67 44.79 15.40
CA ARG A 49 16.04 44.31 15.15
C ARG A 49 16.20 43.57 13.82
N SER A 50 15.19 42.83 13.36
CA SER A 50 15.26 42.10 12.08
C SER A 50 15.12 43.02 10.86
N LEU A 51 14.46 44.17 11.00
CA LEU A 51 14.33 45.19 9.95
C LEU A 51 15.61 46.03 9.72
N HIS A 52 16.57 46.02 10.64
CA HIS A 52 17.83 46.78 10.51
C HIS A 52 19.02 45.98 9.94
N THR A 53 18.83 44.74 9.50
CA THR A 53 19.93 43.86 9.06
C THR A 53 19.76 43.28 7.66
N VAL A 54 19.50 44.11 6.63
CA VAL A 54 19.71 43.72 5.22
C VAL A 54 20.08 44.95 4.35
N LEU A 55 21.38 45.11 4.01
CA LEU A 55 21.89 45.45 2.66
C LEU A 55 23.45 45.42 2.62
N PRO A 56 24.12 44.83 1.60
CA PRO A 56 25.58 44.81 1.52
C PRO A 56 26.22 45.63 0.35
N THR A 57 27.46 46.12 0.61
CA THR A 57 28.61 46.52 -0.29
C THR A 57 28.64 47.89 -1.01
N PRO A 58 29.81 48.41 -1.50
CA PRO A 58 31.17 48.55 -0.90
C PRO A 58 31.86 49.94 -1.20
N SER A 59 32.74 50.46 -0.31
CA SER A 59 33.96 51.28 -0.61
C SER A 59 34.59 51.90 0.67
N SER A 60 35.92 51.93 0.73
CA SER A 60 36.84 52.34 1.82
C SER A 60 36.88 53.87 2.11
N PRO A 61 37.68 54.42 3.08
CA PRO A 61 38.24 53.93 4.36
C PRO A 61 37.92 54.83 5.61
N LEU A 62 38.09 54.26 6.83
CA LEU A 62 38.31 54.79 8.23
C LEU A 62 38.19 56.32 8.56
N PRO A 63 37.80 56.75 9.81
CA PRO A 63 38.40 56.24 11.06
C PRO A 63 37.52 56.10 12.34
N SER A 64 38.01 55.22 13.21
CA SER A 64 37.96 55.16 14.69
C SER A 64 36.79 55.79 15.46
N LEU A 65 36.06 54.95 16.22
CA LEU A 65 35.58 55.27 17.57
C LEU A 65 35.29 53.98 18.35
N SER A 66 36.05 53.77 19.42
CA SER A 66 35.86 52.71 20.42
C SER A 66 34.64 52.99 21.30
N PRO A 67 33.93 51.95 21.78
CA PRO A 67 33.30 52.03 23.09
C PRO A 67 33.77 50.87 24.00
N SER A 68 34.86 51.13 24.71
CA SER A 68 35.45 50.29 25.77
C SER A 68 34.77 50.53 27.13
N ALA A 69 33.47 50.26 27.24
CA ALA A 69 32.75 50.39 28.52
C ALA A 69 31.69 49.30 28.80
N SER A 70 31.29 48.49 27.82
CA SER A 70 30.31 47.41 28.04
C SER A 70 30.92 46.02 28.26
N TRP A 71 32.20 45.84 27.93
CA TRP A 71 32.88 44.53 27.99
C TRP A 71 33.46 44.17 29.36
N SER A 72 33.76 45.16 30.22
CA SER A 72 34.32 44.89 31.56
C SER A 72 33.27 44.35 32.52
N LEU A 73 32.02 44.84 32.46
CA LEU A 73 30.93 44.38 33.32
C LEU A 73 30.47 42.96 32.99
N PHE A 74 30.50 42.58 31.71
CA PHE A 74 30.12 41.25 31.24
C PHE A 74 31.17 40.18 31.62
N GLN A 75 32.45 40.53 31.56
CA GLN A 75 33.57 39.68 32.01
C GLN A 75 33.56 39.49 33.54
N GLN A 76 33.20 40.51 34.31
CA GLN A 76 33.11 40.41 35.78
C GLN A 76 31.93 39.55 36.23
N TRP A 77 30.79 39.60 35.53
CA TRP A 77 29.63 38.74 35.77
C TRP A 77 29.89 37.28 35.39
N GLN A 78 30.56 37.02 34.27
CA GLN A 78 30.95 35.66 33.86
C GLN A 78 31.89 35.00 34.88
N ASN A 79 32.87 35.75 35.41
CA ASN A 79 33.80 35.22 36.41
C ASN A 79 33.14 34.95 37.77
N LEU A 80 32.14 35.74 38.19
CA LEU A 80 31.41 35.52 39.44
C LEU A 80 30.43 34.33 39.37
N VAL A 81 29.81 34.10 38.20
CA VAL A 81 28.87 32.99 38.00
C VAL A 81 29.61 31.66 37.78
N LEU A 82 30.73 31.64 37.05
CA LEU A 82 31.55 30.42 36.89
C LEU A 82 32.24 30.00 38.20
N ASN A 83 32.79 30.93 38.97
CA ASN A 83 33.52 30.56 40.20
C ASN A 83 32.61 30.09 41.34
N ARG A 84 31.34 30.55 41.42
CA ARG A 84 30.39 30.05 42.42
C ARG A 84 29.76 28.71 42.06
N THR A 85 29.67 28.36 40.78
CA THR A 85 29.14 27.05 40.36
C THR A 85 30.19 25.95 40.39
N LEU A 86 31.48 26.28 40.22
CA LEU A 86 32.58 25.32 40.31
C LEU A 86 33.01 24.97 41.75
N ALA A 87 32.70 25.79 42.75
CA ALA A 87 33.01 25.51 44.16
C ALA A 87 31.90 24.72 44.90
N ALA A 88 30.70 24.61 44.33
CA ALA A 88 29.58 23.84 44.87
C ALA A 88 29.34 22.50 44.15
N ALA A 89 30.01 22.28 43.02
CA ALA A 89 30.06 20.98 42.37
C ALA A 89 31.25 20.20 42.95
N SER A 90 30.98 19.28 43.88
CA SER A 90 31.77 18.03 43.89
C SER A 90 31.85 17.53 42.45
N PRO A 91 32.94 16.88 42.01
CA PRO A 91 32.96 16.24 40.71
C PRO A 91 31.88 15.16 40.76
N VAL A 92 30.67 15.51 40.33
CA VAL A 92 29.63 14.54 40.03
C VAL A 92 30.26 13.74 38.93
N ASN A 93 30.59 12.49 39.27
CA ASN A 93 31.11 11.52 38.35
C ASN A 93 29.99 11.26 37.33
N CYS A 94 29.90 12.11 36.30
CA CYS A 94 28.97 12.00 35.19
C CYS A 94 29.41 10.90 34.21
N THR A 95 30.12 9.88 34.69
CA THR A 95 30.04 8.56 34.09
C THR A 95 28.61 8.06 34.33
N GLN A 96 27.66 8.53 33.50
CA GLN A 96 26.35 7.88 33.43
C GLN A 96 26.63 6.43 33.09
N ASN A 97 26.32 5.51 34.01
CA ASN A 97 26.44 4.10 33.75
C ASN A 97 25.61 3.82 32.47
N PRO A 98 26.22 3.33 31.37
CA PRO A 98 25.48 3.05 30.14
C PRO A 98 24.27 2.15 30.40
N ASP A 99 24.33 1.27 31.40
CA ASP A 99 23.20 0.44 31.83
C ASP A 99 22.05 1.26 32.39
N SER A 100 22.33 2.34 33.14
CA SER A 100 21.31 3.25 33.68
C SER A 100 20.65 4.09 32.58
N MET A 101 21.42 4.51 31.58
CA MET A 101 20.88 5.23 30.42
C MET A 101 20.04 4.31 29.53
N ASN A 102 20.54 3.10 29.25
CA ASN A 102 19.80 2.09 28.51
C ASN A 102 18.49 1.72 29.20
N GLN A 103 18.49 1.59 30.53
CA GLN A 103 17.25 1.34 31.27
C GLN A 103 16.24 2.49 31.10
N LYS A 104 16.66 3.75 31.22
CA LYS A 104 15.78 4.90 30.97
C LYS A 104 15.24 4.93 29.55
N LEU A 105 16.07 4.55 28.56
CA LEU A 105 15.63 4.44 27.17
C LEU A 105 14.57 3.34 27.02
N ARG A 106 14.76 2.17 27.63
CA ARG A 106 13.74 1.09 27.67
C ARG A 106 12.45 1.56 28.31
N ASP A 107 12.53 2.21 29.46
CA ASP A 107 11.36 2.69 30.21
C ASP A 107 10.60 3.80 29.47
N SER A 108 11.24 4.49 28.53
CA SER A 108 10.62 5.54 27.71
C SER A 108 9.82 5.01 26.51
N ILE A 109 9.92 3.71 26.20
CA ILE A 109 9.25 3.11 25.05
C ILE A 109 7.74 3.14 25.28
N THR A 110 7.02 3.77 24.35
CA THR A 110 5.56 3.84 24.36
C THR A 110 4.99 3.01 23.22
N PHE A 111 4.12 2.05 23.56
CA PHE A 111 3.34 1.29 22.57
C PHE A 111 2.07 2.04 22.19
N LEU A 112 1.89 2.25 20.90
CA LEU A 112 0.72 2.89 20.31
C LEU A 112 -0.11 1.85 19.56
N PRO A 113 -1.45 1.95 19.52
CA PRO A 113 -2.28 1.01 18.77
C PRO A 113 -1.95 1.09 17.29
N LEU A 114 -1.87 -0.07 16.62
CA LEU A 114 -1.74 -0.17 15.17
C LEU A 114 -2.95 0.47 14.51
N LYS A 115 -4.17 0.23 15.00
CA LYS A 115 -5.40 0.88 14.53
C LYS A 115 -5.73 2.12 15.36
N ASP A 116 -5.36 3.29 14.86
CA ASP A 116 -5.70 4.56 15.50
C ASP A 116 -7.14 5.00 15.19
N LEU A 117 -8.02 4.86 16.17
CA LEU A 117 -9.45 5.14 16.03
C LEU A 117 -9.77 6.61 15.72
N ARG A 118 -8.83 7.54 15.95
CA ARG A 118 -8.99 8.95 15.57
C ARG A 118 -9.12 9.15 14.06
N PHE A 119 -8.57 8.21 13.27
CA PHE A 119 -8.58 8.24 11.80
C PHE A 119 -9.55 7.21 11.18
N SER A 120 -10.45 6.62 11.97
CA SER A 120 -11.37 5.57 11.52
C SER A 120 -12.29 5.97 10.35
N ASN A 121 -12.62 7.25 10.21
CA ASN A 121 -13.46 7.76 9.12
C ASN A 121 -12.70 7.96 7.79
N GLN A 122 -11.37 7.97 7.83
CA GLN A 122 -10.49 8.14 6.66
C GLN A 122 -9.27 7.19 6.78
N PRO A 123 -9.51 5.87 6.82
CA PRO A 123 -8.49 4.89 7.22
C PRO A 123 -7.29 4.79 6.25
N LEU A 124 -7.45 5.31 5.02
CA LEU A 124 -6.46 5.24 3.94
C LEU A 124 -5.86 6.59 3.54
N ASP A 125 -6.36 7.71 4.07
CA ASP A 125 -5.94 9.04 3.64
C ASP A 125 -4.76 9.54 4.49
N GLY A 126 -3.82 10.22 3.84
CA GLY A 126 -2.73 10.93 4.52
C GLY A 126 -1.87 10.02 5.40
N HIS A 127 -2.03 10.15 6.73
CA HIS A 127 -1.27 9.38 7.73
C HIS A 127 -1.78 7.95 7.93
N THR A 128 -2.92 7.58 7.33
CA THR A 128 -3.64 6.33 7.59
C THR A 128 -3.95 6.13 9.09
N TRP A 129 -4.88 5.25 9.43
CA TRP A 129 -5.00 4.83 10.82
C TRP A 129 -3.88 3.87 11.26
N PHE A 130 -3.13 3.28 10.33
CA PHE A 130 -2.16 2.21 10.58
C PHE A 130 -0.79 2.81 10.83
N MET A 131 -0.27 2.67 12.05
CA MET A 131 0.97 3.32 12.48
C MET A 131 0.93 4.85 12.26
N SER A 132 -0.16 5.49 12.69
CA SER A 132 -0.49 6.90 12.40
C SER A 132 0.51 7.94 12.92
N SER A 133 1.43 7.59 13.84
CA SER A 133 2.43 8.52 14.39
C SER A 133 3.63 8.74 13.47
N MET A 134 3.76 7.94 12.40
CA MET A 134 4.89 7.99 11.48
C MET A 134 4.46 8.42 10.08
N TYR A 135 5.37 9.14 9.41
CA TYR A 135 5.23 9.54 8.02
C TYR A 135 5.90 8.51 7.12
N ASP A 136 5.35 8.32 5.93
CA ASP A 136 5.99 7.50 4.90
C ASP A 136 7.12 8.28 4.24
N THR A 137 8.15 7.55 3.84
CA THR A 137 9.13 8.03 2.87
C THR A 137 8.42 8.18 1.53
N ARG A 138 8.56 9.37 0.93
CA ARG A 138 7.92 9.73 -0.33
C ARG A 138 8.98 10.22 -1.30
N GLU A 139 9.09 9.53 -2.42
CA GLU A 139 9.88 9.93 -3.58
C GLU A 139 8.96 9.98 -4.78
N GLU A 140 9.16 10.97 -5.65
CA GLU A 140 8.30 11.19 -6.80
C GLU A 140 8.31 9.96 -7.73
N GLY A 141 7.12 9.44 -8.03
CA GLY A 141 6.98 8.26 -8.90
C GLY A 141 7.32 6.93 -8.24
N GLU A 142 7.66 6.90 -6.95
CA GLU A 142 8.01 5.69 -6.21
C GLU A 142 6.91 5.21 -5.26
N VAL A 143 7.14 4.01 -4.73
CA VAL A 143 6.32 3.44 -3.67
C VAL A 143 6.50 4.22 -2.36
N GLN A 144 5.41 4.37 -1.60
CA GLN A 144 5.43 4.99 -0.27
C GLN A 144 5.60 3.91 0.80
N TYR A 145 6.61 4.06 1.66
CA TYR A 145 6.96 3.05 2.66
C TYR A 145 7.58 3.66 3.91
N GLN A 146 7.60 2.90 4.99
CA GLN A 146 8.42 3.20 6.18
C GLN A 146 9.52 2.16 6.28
N GLN A 147 10.71 2.58 6.73
CA GLN A 147 11.85 1.67 6.89
C GLN A 147 12.45 1.84 8.28
N PHE A 148 12.87 0.74 8.87
CA PHE A 148 13.45 0.67 10.20
C PHE A 148 14.64 -0.29 10.19
N PRO A 149 15.77 0.06 10.83
CA PRO A 149 16.14 1.42 11.22
C PRO A 149 16.30 2.33 9.99
N SER A 150 16.14 3.63 10.20
CA SER A 150 16.32 4.69 9.19
C SER A 150 16.46 6.06 9.86
N GLU A 151 16.94 7.07 9.12
CA GLU A 151 17.03 8.45 9.60
C GLU A 151 15.68 8.99 10.14
N PRO A 152 14.51 8.83 9.46
CA PRO A 152 13.21 9.23 10.01
C PRO A 152 12.85 8.55 11.33
N SER A 153 13.25 7.29 11.51
CA SER A 153 13.06 6.57 12.77
C SER A 153 14.10 6.95 13.84
N LYS A 154 15.15 7.72 13.48
CA LYS A 154 16.35 7.98 14.29
C LYS A 154 17.06 6.68 14.67
N ASP A 155 17.27 5.83 13.67
CA ASP A 155 17.95 4.52 13.80
C ASP A 155 17.30 3.54 14.79
N ARG A 156 16.03 3.77 15.13
CA ARG A 156 15.26 2.88 16.01
C ARG A 156 14.63 1.73 15.23
N LEU A 157 14.58 0.58 15.87
CA LEU A 157 13.92 -0.62 15.37
C LEU A 157 12.41 -0.51 15.55
N LEU A 158 11.67 -1.14 14.64
CA LEU A 158 10.23 -1.37 14.80
C LEU A 158 10.01 -2.54 15.76
N CYS A 159 9.18 -2.32 16.77
CA CYS A 159 8.68 -3.36 17.66
C CYS A 159 7.16 -3.47 17.54
N LEU A 160 6.64 -4.68 17.44
CA LEU A 160 5.21 -5.00 17.44
C LEU A 160 4.85 -5.77 18.71
N LYS A 161 3.59 -5.63 19.15
CA LYS A 161 3.04 -6.36 20.30
C LYS A 161 1.56 -6.64 20.06
N GLY A 162 1.07 -7.78 20.54
CA GLY A 162 -0.31 -8.22 20.35
C GLY A 162 -0.48 -9.10 19.11
N ARG A 163 -1.49 -9.98 19.18
CA ARG A 163 -1.77 -11.03 18.20
C ARG A 163 -3.25 -11.12 17.81
N ASP A 164 -4.00 -10.03 18.02
CA ASP A 164 -5.44 -10.00 17.85
C ASP A 164 -5.83 -10.08 16.36
N THR A 165 -6.74 -11.00 16.04
CA THR A 165 -7.20 -11.29 14.67
C THR A 165 -8.59 -10.73 14.36
N HIS A 166 -9.19 -9.98 15.29
CA HIS A 166 -10.57 -9.50 15.24
C HIS A 166 -10.72 -7.99 15.53
N ASP A 167 -9.86 -7.42 16.37
CA ASP A 167 -9.82 -5.99 16.67
C ASP A 167 -8.37 -5.46 16.63
N GLY A 168 -8.03 -4.83 15.52
CA GLY A 168 -6.70 -4.25 15.30
C GLY A 168 -6.29 -3.15 16.28
N SER A 169 -7.18 -2.65 17.14
CA SER A 169 -6.82 -1.72 18.22
C SER A 169 -6.10 -2.39 19.40
N TRP A 170 -6.13 -3.73 19.45
CA TRP A 170 -5.40 -4.56 20.43
C TRP A 170 -4.05 -5.06 19.93
N ASN A 171 -3.63 -4.61 18.75
CA ASN A 171 -2.27 -4.76 18.27
C ASN A 171 -1.55 -3.42 18.34
N TYR A 172 -0.27 -3.43 18.65
CA TYR A 172 0.50 -2.23 18.98
C TYR A 172 1.85 -2.19 18.26
N TYR A 173 2.38 -0.98 18.10
CA TYR A 173 3.74 -0.74 17.63
C TYR A 173 4.48 0.23 18.53
N ALA A 174 5.81 0.13 18.55
CA ALA A 174 6.71 1.05 19.21
C ALA A 174 8.03 1.15 18.43
N LEU A 175 8.82 2.18 18.75
CA LEU A 175 10.19 2.31 18.25
C LEU A 175 11.18 2.20 19.40
N ALA A 176 12.22 1.38 19.25
CA ALA A 176 13.21 1.13 20.28
C ALA A 176 14.64 1.25 19.74
N TRP A 177 15.58 1.72 20.56
CA TRP A 177 17.00 1.70 20.19
C TRP A 177 17.52 0.25 20.20
N PRO A 178 18.43 -0.14 19.28
CA PRO A 178 18.98 -1.49 19.23
C PRO A 178 19.56 -1.98 20.57
N GLU A 179 20.23 -1.11 21.31
CA GLU A 179 20.84 -1.36 22.61
C GLU A 179 19.83 -1.36 23.79
N ALA A 180 18.64 -0.81 23.57
CA ALA A 180 17.62 -0.59 24.59
C ALA A 180 16.23 -1.08 24.15
N LEU A 181 16.14 -2.33 23.71
CA LEU A 181 14.86 -3.01 23.39
C LEU A 181 13.94 -3.13 24.63
N PRO A 182 12.60 -3.20 24.45
CA PRO A 182 11.68 -3.44 25.55
C PRO A 182 12.06 -4.67 26.38
N THR A 183 11.70 -4.67 27.66
CA THR A 183 11.92 -5.83 28.53
C THR A 183 11.27 -7.09 27.94
N ASN A 184 12.02 -8.20 27.96
CA ASN A 184 11.63 -9.49 27.37
C ASN A 184 11.37 -9.48 25.86
N ALA A 185 11.76 -8.43 25.14
CA ALA A 185 11.55 -8.38 23.69
C ALA A 185 12.36 -9.44 22.95
N THR A 186 11.75 -10.05 21.94
CA THR A 186 12.43 -10.93 20.99
C THR A 186 12.93 -10.11 19.80
N LEU A 187 14.24 -10.16 19.51
CA LEU A 187 14.80 -9.54 18.30
C LEU A 187 14.84 -10.53 17.14
N MET A 188 14.04 -10.26 16.11
CA MET A 188 13.96 -11.04 14.88
C MET A 188 14.97 -10.52 13.85
N LYS A 189 15.97 -11.34 13.52
CA LYS A 189 17.03 -11.01 12.55
C LYS A 189 16.56 -11.05 11.09
N GLY A 190 17.23 -10.34 10.20
CA GLY A 190 16.90 -10.26 8.78
C GLY A 190 15.80 -9.25 8.46
N LEU A 191 15.45 -9.16 7.17
CA LEU A 191 14.47 -8.20 6.66
C LEU A 191 13.04 -8.72 6.86
N THR A 192 12.22 -7.92 7.52
CA THR A 192 10.78 -8.16 7.69
C THR A 192 9.97 -7.23 6.80
N PHE A 193 9.08 -7.78 5.99
CA PHE A 193 8.04 -7.00 5.32
C PHE A 193 6.78 -6.95 6.19
N VAL A 194 6.27 -5.75 6.46
CA VAL A 194 5.03 -5.54 7.24
C VAL A 194 4.00 -4.93 6.31
N SER A 195 3.03 -5.73 5.89
CA SER A 195 1.98 -5.32 4.97
C SER A 195 0.72 -4.96 5.74
N TYR A 196 0.21 -3.74 5.56
CA TYR A 196 -1.12 -3.36 5.95
C TYR A 196 -2.01 -3.19 4.71
N ASN A 197 -3.17 -3.82 4.72
CA ASN A 197 -4.18 -3.68 3.68
C ASN A 197 -5.55 -3.34 4.29
N HIS A 198 -6.33 -2.51 3.61
CA HIS A 198 -7.74 -2.29 3.98
C HIS A 198 -8.65 -3.40 3.48
N TYR A 199 -8.17 -4.22 2.55
CA TYR A 199 -8.89 -5.39 2.04
C TYR A 199 -8.21 -6.69 2.49
N ASN A 200 -8.92 -7.82 2.35
CA ASN A 200 -8.35 -9.13 2.67
C ASN A 200 -7.29 -9.59 1.64
N TYR A 201 -6.39 -10.49 2.07
CA TYR A 201 -5.34 -11.06 1.23
C TYR A 201 -5.78 -12.31 0.43
N ASP A 202 -7.01 -12.80 0.66
CA ASP A 202 -7.56 -13.97 -0.04
C ASP A 202 -8.04 -13.61 -1.45
N ASN A 203 -8.58 -12.40 -1.64
CA ASN A 203 -8.95 -11.91 -2.96
C ASN A 203 -7.69 -11.56 -3.76
N ILE A 204 -7.56 -12.12 -4.96
CA ILE A 204 -6.35 -12.02 -5.79
C ILE A 204 -5.97 -10.55 -6.10
N TRP A 205 -6.94 -9.71 -6.47
CA TRP A 205 -6.69 -8.30 -6.76
C TRP A 205 -6.29 -7.54 -5.50
N HIS A 206 -7.06 -7.71 -4.42
CA HIS A 206 -6.78 -7.02 -3.15
C HIS A 206 -5.41 -7.38 -2.61
N GLY A 207 -5.07 -8.68 -2.61
CA GLY A 207 -3.78 -9.18 -2.19
C GLY A 207 -2.64 -8.68 -3.08
N LEU A 208 -2.79 -8.75 -4.40
CA LEU A 208 -1.80 -8.24 -5.35
C LEU A 208 -1.49 -6.76 -5.12
N SER A 209 -2.53 -5.93 -4.97
CA SER A 209 -2.36 -4.48 -4.77
C SER A 209 -1.63 -4.14 -3.45
N ALA A 210 -1.65 -5.04 -2.47
CA ALA A 210 -0.94 -4.87 -1.20
C ALA A 210 0.52 -5.36 -1.24
N VAL A 211 0.81 -6.41 -2.01
CA VAL A 211 2.17 -6.98 -2.07
C VAL A 211 3.04 -6.40 -3.20
N MET A 212 2.42 -5.89 -4.27
CA MET A 212 3.12 -5.26 -5.40
C MET A 212 4.06 -4.11 -4.98
N PRO A 213 3.67 -3.21 -4.04
CA PRO A 213 4.58 -2.22 -3.43
C PRO A 213 5.92 -2.78 -2.95
N PHE A 214 5.94 -3.98 -2.36
CA PHE A 214 7.17 -4.62 -1.89
C PHE A 214 8.05 -5.10 -3.04
N VAL A 215 7.46 -5.50 -4.17
CA VAL A 215 8.22 -5.87 -5.37
C VAL A 215 8.91 -4.63 -5.96
N ALA A 216 8.23 -3.48 -5.96
CA ALA A 216 8.83 -2.20 -6.33
C ALA A 216 10.03 -1.86 -5.45
N TRP A 217 9.84 -1.94 -4.12
CA TRP A 217 10.90 -1.69 -3.15
C TRP A 217 12.07 -2.67 -3.33
N HIS A 218 11.81 -3.96 -3.49
CA HIS A 218 12.80 -5.00 -3.73
C HIS A 218 13.67 -4.68 -4.95
N ARG A 219 13.06 -4.38 -6.09
CA ARG A 219 13.79 -4.05 -7.32
C ARG A 219 14.68 -2.82 -7.14
N LYS A 220 14.20 -1.80 -6.43
CA LYS A 220 14.98 -0.57 -6.14
C LYS A 220 16.15 -0.82 -5.19
N ASN A 221 15.98 -1.72 -4.22
CA ASN A 221 16.95 -1.96 -3.15
C ASN A 221 17.81 -3.19 -3.43
N SER A 222 18.45 -3.22 -4.59
CA SER A 222 19.40 -4.28 -4.99
C SER A 222 18.82 -5.70 -4.85
N CYS A 223 17.52 -5.85 -5.07
CA CYS A 223 16.82 -7.12 -4.99
C CYS A 223 16.92 -7.79 -3.61
N GLU A 224 16.92 -7.00 -2.52
CA GLU A 224 16.91 -7.52 -1.15
C GLU A 224 15.60 -8.28 -0.86
N LYS A 225 15.72 -9.50 -0.30
CA LYS A 225 14.60 -10.42 -0.10
C LYS A 225 14.18 -10.43 1.37
N PRO A 226 12.87 -10.50 1.67
CA PRO A 226 12.41 -10.61 3.04
C PRO A 226 12.71 -11.99 3.61
N THR A 227 13.14 -12.04 4.86
CA THR A 227 13.18 -13.29 5.65
C THR A 227 11.77 -13.68 6.09
N ARG A 228 10.88 -12.70 6.30
CA ARG A 228 9.50 -12.93 6.78
C ARG A 228 8.55 -11.81 6.39
N TRP A 229 7.26 -12.12 6.47
CA TRP A 229 6.16 -11.20 6.24
C TRP A 229 5.25 -11.15 7.47
N VAL A 230 4.81 -9.97 7.86
CA VAL A 230 3.75 -9.75 8.85
C VAL A 230 2.58 -9.10 8.14
N LEU A 231 1.40 -9.70 8.21
CA LEU A 231 0.24 -9.24 7.45
C LEU A 231 -0.84 -8.69 8.39
N TYR A 232 -1.31 -7.48 8.09
CA TYR A 232 -2.40 -6.83 8.79
C TYR A 232 -3.54 -6.47 7.84
N HIS A 233 -4.77 -6.69 8.31
CA HIS A 233 -6.01 -6.23 7.68
C HIS A 233 -6.84 -5.50 8.73
N TRP A 234 -7.08 -4.20 8.56
CA TRP A 234 -7.70 -3.34 9.59
C TRP A 234 -6.94 -3.30 10.93
N GLY A 235 -5.62 -3.53 10.88
CA GLY A 235 -4.77 -3.66 12.06
C GLY A 235 -4.86 -5.04 12.74
N GLU A 236 -5.73 -5.93 12.25
CA GLU A 236 -5.86 -7.32 12.73
C GLU A 236 -4.82 -8.20 12.06
N LEU A 237 -4.16 -9.05 12.85
CA LEU A 237 -3.12 -9.95 12.36
C LEU A 237 -3.71 -11.02 11.44
N ARG A 238 -2.99 -11.33 10.36
CA ARG A 238 -3.36 -12.34 9.37
C ARG A 238 -2.22 -13.32 9.15
N PHE A 239 -2.58 -14.60 9.10
CA PHE A 239 -1.64 -15.71 9.01
C PHE A 239 -1.50 -16.28 7.60
N LYS A 240 -2.31 -15.79 6.66
CA LYS A 240 -2.32 -16.32 5.30
C LYS A 240 -2.63 -15.26 4.25
N MET A 241 -2.14 -15.53 3.06
CA MET A 241 -2.62 -14.94 1.81
C MET A 241 -3.17 -16.04 0.90
N GLY A 242 -3.93 -15.66 -0.12
CA GLY A 242 -4.46 -16.62 -1.08
C GLY A 242 -3.35 -17.42 -1.77
N THR A 243 -3.60 -18.70 -2.07
CA THR A 243 -2.60 -19.62 -2.66
C THR A 243 -1.98 -19.07 -3.94
N TRP A 244 -2.79 -18.43 -4.79
CA TRP A 244 -2.29 -17.82 -6.03
C TRP A 244 -1.27 -16.71 -5.75
N LEU A 245 -1.49 -15.91 -4.71
CA LEU A 245 -0.59 -14.82 -4.32
C LEU A 245 0.70 -15.36 -3.72
N ASN A 246 0.61 -16.40 -2.88
CA ASN A 246 1.78 -17.10 -2.34
C ASN A 246 2.71 -17.59 -3.46
N LEU A 247 2.15 -18.26 -4.48
CA LEU A 247 2.93 -18.76 -5.62
C LEU A 247 3.53 -17.62 -6.46
N LEU A 248 2.82 -16.51 -6.63
CA LEU A 248 3.37 -15.33 -7.31
C LEU A 248 4.55 -14.73 -6.53
N MET A 249 4.43 -14.59 -5.22
CA MET A 249 5.50 -14.05 -4.37
C MET A 249 6.67 -15.03 -4.29
N GLU A 250 6.41 -16.33 -4.23
CA GLU A 250 7.45 -17.37 -4.32
C GLU A 250 8.22 -17.27 -5.64
N ALA A 251 7.51 -17.17 -6.77
CA ALA A 251 8.14 -16.97 -8.06
C ALA A 251 8.98 -15.68 -8.10
N THR A 252 8.46 -14.58 -7.53
CA THR A 252 9.09 -13.26 -7.57
C THR A 252 10.34 -13.17 -6.71
N PHE A 253 10.27 -13.65 -5.47
CA PHE A 253 11.37 -13.59 -4.50
C PHE A 253 12.28 -14.84 -4.54
N GLY A 254 11.85 -15.91 -5.20
CA GLY A 254 12.58 -17.18 -5.29
C GLY A 254 12.49 -18.05 -4.03
N GLN A 255 11.59 -17.74 -3.10
CA GLN A 255 11.32 -18.52 -1.89
C GLN A 255 9.88 -18.32 -1.43
N ALA A 256 9.27 -19.37 -0.88
CA ALA A 256 7.93 -19.29 -0.33
C ALA A 256 7.85 -18.20 0.77
N PRO A 257 6.82 -17.33 0.77
CA PRO A 257 6.65 -16.33 1.82
C PRO A 257 6.47 -17.00 3.19
N HIS A 258 7.37 -16.72 4.14
CA HIS A 258 7.16 -17.07 5.54
C HIS A 258 6.26 -16.00 6.19
N ILE A 259 5.02 -16.37 6.53
CA ILE A 259 4.08 -15.48 7.24
C ILE A 259 4.27 -15.68 8.73
N GLU A 260 4.68 -14.61 9.40
CA GLU A 260 4.93 -14.61 10.83
C GLU A 260 3.62 -14.52 11.61
N GLU A 261 3.38 -15.54 12.43
CA GLU A 261 2.16 -15.65 13.25
C GLU A 261 2.41 -15.25 14.71
N PHE A 262 3.67 -15.14 15.15
CA PHE A 262 4.07 -14.93 16.54
C PHE A 262 3.58 -16.03 17.51
N ASN A 263 3.60 -17.29 17.06
CA ASN A 263 3.10 -18.41 17.87
C ASN A 263 3.99 -18.73 19.09
N ASP A 264 5.29 -18.46 19.00
CA ASP A 264 6.27 -18.74 20.06
C ASP A 264 6.47 -17.56 21.03
N VAL A 265 5.55 -16.60 21.02
CA VAL A 265 5.63 -15.34 21.76
C VAL A 265 4.32 -15.14 22.52
N ASP A 266 4.42 -14.78 23.80
CA ASP A 266 3.25 -14.45 24.62
C ASP A 266 2.56 -13.17 24.09
N ASP A 267 1.23 -13.05 24.25
CA ASP A 267 0.46 -11.93 23.69
C ASP A 267 0.98 -10.53 24.13
N ASP A 268 1.54 -10.44 25.33
CA ASP A 268 2.11 -9.21 25.90
C ASP A 268 3.60 -9.00 25.60
N GLN A 269 4.27 -9.98 24.99
CA GLN A 269 5.71 -9.92 24.74
C GLN A 269 6.00 -9.18 23.41
N PRO A 270 6.82 -8.12 23.43
CA PRO A 270 7.18 -7.40 22.21
C PRO A 270 8.10 -8.19 21.28
N VAL A 271 7.92 -8.03 19.98
CA VAL A 271 8.81 -8.55 18.93
C VAL A 271 9.38 -7.37 18.16
N CYS A 272 10.69 -7.21 18.18
CA CYS A 272 11.42 -6.17 17.45
C CYS A 272 12.12 -6.75 16.23
N PHE A 273 12.28 -5.97 15.17
CA PHE A 273 12.92 -6.42 13.92
C PHE A 273 14.24 -5.72 13.69
N GLU A 274 15.27 -6.49 13.35
CA GLU A 274 16.58 -5.96 12.94
C GLU A 274 16.44 -5.02 11.73
N LYS A 275 15.60 -5.41 10.76
CA LYS A 275 15.19 -4.56 9.65
C LYS A 275 13.70 -4.76 9.35
N ALA A 276 12.98 -3.68 9.10
CA ALA A 276 11.59 -3.74 8.67
C ALA A 276 11.29 -2.72 7.56
N VAL A 277 10.47 -3.13 6.60
CA VAL A 277 9.84 -2.25 5.62
C VAL A 277 8.33 -2.40 5.76
N VAL A 278 7.65 -1.28 5.98
CA VAL A 278 6.20 -1.22 6.17
C VAL A 278 5.55 -0.58 4.95
N MET A 279 4.59 -1.29 4.36
CA MET A 279 3.73 -0.75 3.32
C MET A 279 2.31 -0.68 3.86
N ARG A 280 1.74 0.53 3.87
CA ARG A 280 0.37 0.79 4.34
C ARG A 280 -0.50 1.47 3.27
N HIS A 281 0.08 1.66 2.10
CA HIS A 281 -0.57 2.12 0.90
C HIS A 281 -0.40 1.04 -0.16
N ASN A 282 -1.41 0.88 -1.02
CA ASN A 282 -1.32 0.02 -2.19
C ASN A 282 -0.37 0.66 -3.22
N GLU A 283 -0.73 0.63 -4.50
CA GLU A 283 0.10 1.18 -5.56
C GLU A 283 0.12 2.72 -5.65
N GLY A 284 -0.32 3.42 -4.60
CA GLY A 284 -0.39 4.88 -4.53
C GLY A 284 1.00 5.53 -4.50
N GLY A 285 1.17 6.64 -5.22
CA GLY A 285 2.46 7.36 -5.33
C GLY A 285 3.35 6.91 -6.49
N MET A 286 3.23 5.66 -6.95
CA MET A 286 4.05 5.17 -8.06
C MET A 286 3.70 5.85 -9.39
N SER A 287 4.70 6.07 -10.24
CA SER A 287 4.52 6.48 -11.64
C SER A 287 3.97 5.32 -12.46
N ARG A 288 3.48 5.60 -13.68
CA ARG A 288 3.02 4.52 -14.57
C ARG A 288 4.18 3.63 -15.00
N GLU A 289 5.34 4.25 -15.23
CA GLU A 289 6.59 3.62 -15.63
C GLU A 289 7.04 2.63 -14.55
N ARG A 290 7.07 3.07 -13.29
CA ARG A 290 7.46 2.21 -12.17
C ARG A 290 6.52 1.01 -12.01
N ARG A 291 5.20 1.21 -12.16
CA ARG A 291 4.24 0.08 -12.15
C ARG A 291 4.54 -0.91 -13.29
N MET A 292 4.79 -0.43 -14.50
CA MET A 292 5.10 -1.30 -15.64
C MET A 292 6.35 -2.14 -15.42
N GLU A 293 7.41 -1.56 -14.85
CA GLU A 293 8.62 -2.31 -14.52
C GLU A 293 8.37 -3.41 -13.48
N VAL A 294 7.54 -3.13 -12.48
CA VAL A 294 7.19 -4.10 -11.43
C VAL A 294 6.36 -5.25 -12.00
N TYR A 295 5.34 -4.94 -12.81
CA TYR A 295 4.54 -5.96 -13.50
C TYR A 295 5.38 -6.78 -14.49
N ASP A 296 6.37 -6.17 -15.15
CA ASP A 296 7.33 -6.89 -16.00
C ASP A 296 8.20 -7.87 -15.20
N LEU A 297 8.73 -7.44 -14.05
CA LEU A 297 9.52 -8.30 -13.17
C LEU A 297 8.69 -9.50 -12.71
N MET A 298 7.48 -9.27 -12.18
CA MET A 298 6.58 -10.33 -11.73
C MET A 298 6.23 -11.29 -12.88
N ARG A 299 5.92 -10.77 -14.06
CA ARG A 299 5.64 -11.58 -15.26
C ARG A 299 6.84 -12.43 -15.65
N CYS A 300 8.04 -11.85 -15.70
CA CYS A 300 9.25 -12.57 -16.08
C CYS A 300 9.58 -13.68 -15.07
N LYS A 301 9.55 -13.36 -13.77
CA LYS A 301 9.79 -14.32 -12.69
C LYS A 301 8.76 -15.45 -12.66
N ALA A 302 7.49 -15.14 -12.88
CA ALA A 302 6.43 -16.15 -13.00
C ALA A 302 6.69 -17.11 -14.18
N ARG A 303 7.16 -16.59 -15.33
CA ARG A 303 7.52 -17.44 -16.48
C ARG A 303 8.69 -18.36 -16.18
N VAL A 304 9.76 -17.83 -15.57
CA VAL A 304 10.92 -18.64 -15.16
C VAL A 304 10.50 -19.73 -14.17
N TYR A 305 9.75 -19.36 -13.12
CA TYR A 305 9.25 -20.31 -12.12
C TYR A 305 8.42 -21.43 -12.73
N CYS A 306 7.64 -21.13 -13.77
CA CYS A 306 6.77 -22.08 -14.45
C CYS A 306 7.39 -22.72 -15.71
N ASN A 307 8.69 -22.58 -15.95
CA ASN A 307 9.38 -23.10 -17.13
C ASN A 307 8.73 -22.69 -18.47
N VAL A 308 8.24 -21.45 -18.54
CA VAL A 308 7.68 -20.85 -19.76
C VAL A 308 8.75 -20.03 -20.45
N SER A 309 8.94 -20.24 -21.75
CA SER A 309 9.94 -19.52 -22.55
C SER A 309 9.78 -18.00 -22.43
N LEU A 310 10.91 -17.30 -22.24
CA LEU A 310 10.96 -15.84 -22.28
C LEU A 310 11.02 -15.31 -23.72
N ASP A 311 11.64 -16.03 -24.64
CA ASP A 311 11.64 -15.66 -26.05
C ASP A 311 10.36 -16.15 -26.72
N ARG A 312 9.68 -15.22 -27.40
CA ARG A 312 8.48 -15.51 -28.19
C ARG A 312 8.80 -16.44 -29.37
N ARG A 313 10.01 -16.36 -29.93
CA ARG A 313 10.43 -17.09 -31.14
C ARG A 313 10.80 -18.54 -30.88
N ASP A 314 11.19 -18.86 -29.65
CA ASP A 314 11.60 -20.22 -29.26
C ASP A 314 10.39 -21.14 -28.97
N SER A 315 9.18 -20.58 -28.90
CA SER A 315 7.97 -21.35 -28.63
C SER A 315 7.26 -21.77 -29.92
N HIS A 316 7.59 -22.96 -30.42
CA HIS A 316 6.86 -23.61 -31.52
C HIS A 316 5.37 -23.86 -31.20
N GLU A 317 4.97 -23.77 -29.93
CA GLU A 317 3.57 -23.92 -29.48
C GLU A 317 2.75 -22.62 -29.59
N ARG A 318 3.39 -21.47 -29.82
CA ARG A 318 2.73 -20.16 -29.76
C ARG A 318 2.09 -19.79 -31.10
N PRO A 319 0.79 -19.46 -31.13
CA PRO A 319 0.13 -19.01 -32.35
C PRO A 319 0.65 -17.64 -32.79
N ASP A 320 0.50 -17.32 -34.09
CA ASP A 320 0.84 -15.99 -34.60
C ASP A 320 0.00 -14.93 -33.87
N ILE A 321 -1.30 -15.20 -33.67
CA ILE A 321 -2.19 -14.38 -32.82
C ILE A 321 -2.96 -15.30 -31.87
N GLY A 322 -2.69 -15.20 -30.57
CA GLY A 322 -3.41 -15.95 -29.55
C GLY A 322 -4.63 -15.18 -29.03
N MET A 323 -5.81 -15.74 -29.22
CA MET A 323 -7.05 -15.20 -28.65
C MET A 323 -7.54 -16.13 -27.54
N THR A 324 -7.81 -15.60 -26.34
CA THR A 324 -8.28 -16.40 -25.20
C THR A 324 -9.61 -15.88 -24.69
N LEU A 325 -10.62 -16.75 -24.66
CA LEU A 325 -11.83 -16.58 -23.88
C LEU A 325 -11.61 -17.17 -22.48
N LEU A 326 -11.36 -16.30 -21.50
CA LEU A 326 -11.25 -16.70 -20.09
C LEU A 326 -12.63 -16.65 -19.43
N MET A 327 -13.27 -17.81 -19.41
CA MET A 327 -14.62 -18.02 -18.92
C MET A 327 -14.68 -18.09 -17.39
N ARG A 328 -15.88 -17.83 -16.86
CA ARG A 328 -16.24 -17.97 -15.46
C ARG A 328 -17.38 -18.97 -15.33
N SER A 329 -17.45 -19.66 -14.19
CA SER A 329 -18.65 -20.39 -13.78
C SER A 329 -19.44 -19.60 -12.74
N GLY A 330 -20.78 -19.67 -12.81
CA GLY A 330 -21.68 -19.02 -11.86
C GLY A 330 -21.78 -17.51 -12.05
N ALA A 331 -21.60 -16.74 -10.97
CA ALA A 331 -21.76 -15.29 -11.01
C ALA A 331 -20.91 -14.65 -12.13
N ARG A 332 -21.57 -13.86 -12.99
CA ARG A 332 -21.01 -13.17 -14.17
C ARG A 332 -20.55 -14.10 -15.29
N SER A 333 -20.97 -15.37 -15.33
CA SER A 333 -20.77 -16.19 -16.52
C SER A 333 -21.69 -15.73 -17.65
N PHE A 334 -21.38 -16.12 -18.88
CA PHE A 334 -22.29 -15.89 -20.00
C PHE A 334 -23.51 -16.81 -19.90
N ARG A 335 -24.69 -16.31 -20.25
CA ARG A 335 -25.93 -17.10 -20.32
C ARG A 335 -25.86 -18.15 -21.43
N ASN A 336 -25.19 -17.83 -22.54
CA ASN A 336 -25.00 -18.74 -23.67
C ASN A 336 -23.51 -18.75 -24.08
N GLU A 337 -22.71 -19.51 -23.34
CA GLU A 337 -21.27 -19.63 -23.59
C GLU A 337 -20.96 -20.17 -25.00
N THR A 338 -21.71 -21.17 -25.47
CA THR A 338 -21.51 -21.77 -26.80
C THR A 338 -21.67 -20.74 -27.92
N ALA A 339 -22.70 -19.89 -27.84
CA ALA A 339 -22.88 -18.83 -28.83
C ALA A 339 -21.74 -17.82 -28.80
N VAL A 340 -21.32 -17.38 -27.60
CA VAL A 340 -20.19 -16.45 -27.44
C VAL A 340 -18.91 -17.04 -28.01
N ILE A 341 -18.60 -18.29 -27.69
CA ILE A 341 -17.44 -19.02 -28.25
C ILE A 341 -17.52 -19.04 -29.78
N GLY A 342 -18.68 -19.40 -30.34
CA GLY A 342 -18.88 -19.47 -31.79
C GLY A 342 -18.62 -18.14 -32.50
N VAL A 343 -18.99 -17.01 -31.90
CA VAL A 343 -18.73 -15.67 -32.46
C VAL A 343 -17.23 -15.38 -32.56
N PHE A 344 -16.50 -15.51 -31.45
CA PHE A 344 -15.07 -15.23 -31.44
C PHE A 344 -14.27 -16.25 -32.26
N GLU A 345 -14.69 -17.51 -32.29
CA GLU A 345 -14.07 -18.55 -33.12
C GLU A 345 -14.21 -18.22 -34.61
N LYS A 346 -15.41 -17.79 -35.02
CA LYS A 346 -15.71 -17.39 -36.40
C LYS A 346 -14.89 -16.19 -36.84
N GLU A 347 -14.72 -15.16 -36.00
CA GLU A 347 -13.89 -14.01 -36.35
C GLU A 347 -12.40 -14.34 -36.33
N CYS A 348 -11.91 -15.13 -35.36
CA CYS A 348 -10.52 -15.56 -35.32
C CYS A 348 -10.14 -16.39 -36.56
N LYS A 349 -11.00 -17.31 -37.03
CA LYS A 349 -10.77 -18.11 -38.26
C LYS A 349 -10.59 -17.29 -39.53
N LYS A 350 -11.03 -16.03 -39.56
CA LYS A 350 -10.84 -15.13 -40.71
C LYS A 350 -9.43 -14.54 -40.78
N VAL A 351 -8.67 -14.62 -39.69
CA VAL A 351 -7.32 -14.04 -39.59
C VAL A 351 -6.29 -15.16 -39.60
N LYS A 352 -5.41 -15.13 -40.61
CA LYS A 352 -4.34 -16.13 -40.74
C LYS A 352 -3.48 -16.17 -39.47
N GLY A 353 -3.26 -17.37 -38.95
CA GLY A 353 -2.43 -17.60 -37.76
C GLY A 353 -3.11 -17.26 -36.42
N CYS A 354 -4.38 -16.81 -36.44
CA CYS A 354 -5.16 -16.66 -35.22
C CYS A 354 -5.59 -18.02 -34.67
N ARG A 355 -5.42 -18.22 -33.36
CA ARG A 355 -5.89 -19.39 -32.64
C ARG A 355 -6.71 -18.97 -31.43
N LEU A 356 -7.96 -19.41 -31.37
CA LEU A 356 -8.82 -19.25 -30.21
C LEU A 356 -8.54 -20.37 -29.19
N MET A 357 -8.44 -19.99 -27.93
CA MET A 357 -8.43 -20.88 -26.77
C MET A 357 -9.58 -20.50 -25.84
N VAL A 358 -10.28 -21.50 -25.32
CA VAL A 358 -11.31 -21.31 -24.28
C VAL A 358 -10.76 -21.92 -23.00
N ALA A 359 -10.73 -21.14 -21.93
CA ALA A 359 -10.22 -21.57 -20.64
C ALA A 359 -11.14 -21.13 -19.51
N TYR A 360 -11.20 -21.91 -18.44
CA TYR A 360 -11.96 -21.56 -17.23
C TYR A 360 -10.96 -21.33 -16.09
N SER A 361 -10.97 -20.13 -15.51
CA SER A 361 -9.92 -19.74 -14.55
C SER A 361 -9.84 -20.63 -13.32
N ASN A 362 -10.97 -21.21 -12.87
CA ASN A 362 -11.04 -22.13 -11.74
C ASN A 362 -10.45 -23.52 -12.05
N ASN A 363 -10.23 -23.86 -13.32
CA ASN A 363 -9.67 -25.14 -13.75
C ASN A 363 -8.15 -25.06 -14.00
N LEU A 364 -7.54 -23.88 -13.83
CA LEU A 364 -6.12 -23.66 -14.12
C LEU A 364 -5.32 -23.48 -12.82
N THR A 365 -4.30 -24.31 -12.66
CA THR A 365 -3.20 -24.06 -11.70
C THR A 365 -2.48 -22.75 -12.03
N PHE A 366 -1.70 -22.21 -11.08
CA PHE A 366 -0.92 -21.00 -11.29
C PHE A 366 -0.05 -21.06 -12.56
N CYS A 367 0.74 -22.12 -12.74
CA CYS A 367 1.60 -22.24 -13.92
C CYS A 367 0.84 -22.49 -15.23
N GLN A 368 -0.33 -23.13 -15.18
CA GLN A 368 -1.21 -23.19 -16.36
C GLN A 368 -1.77 -21.81 -16.72
N GLN A 369 -2.07 -20.94 -15.75
CA GLN A 369 -2.44 -19.55 -16.02
C GLN A 369 -1.27 -18.76 -16.62
N VAL A 370 -0.05 -18.90 -16.07
CA VAL A 370 1.15 -18.27 -16.63
C VAL A 370 1.37 -18.71 -18.07
N LYS A 371 1.30 -20.03 -18.36
CA LYS A 371 1.41 -20.56 -19.72
C LYS A 371 0.30 -20.01 -20.62
N GLN A 372 -0.97 -20.05 -20.21
CA GLN A 372 -2.10 -19.55 -21.00
C GLN A 372 -1.92 -18.06 -21.35
N MET A 373 -1.62 -17.23 -20.36
CA MET A 373 -1.44 -15.78 -20.56
C MET A 373 -0.22 -15.48 -21.41
N SER A 374 0.86 -16.27 -21.29
CA SER A 374 2.03 -16.17 -22.17
C SER A 374 1.72 -16.49 -23.62
N LEU A 375 0.63 -17.20 -23.94
CA LEU A 375 0.20 -17.51 -25.30
C LEU A 375 -0.90 -16.56 -25.80
N THR A 376 -1.34 -15.62 -24.97
CA THR A 376 -2.49 -14.75 -25.24
C THR A 376 -2.05 -13.37 -25.68
N ASP A 377 -2.56 -12.89 -26.80
CA ASP A 377 -2.42 -11.51 -27.28
C ASP A 377 -3.73 -10.73 -27.17
N ILE A 378 -4.88 -11.43 -27.23
CA ILE A 378 -6.20 -10.86 -27.02
C ILE A 378 -6.94 -11.68 -25.96
N LEU A 379 -7.19 -11.09 -24.81
CA LEU A 379 -7.94 -11.69 -23.71
C LEU A 379 -9.37 -11.16 -23.69
N ILE A 380 -10.33 -12.06 -23.68
CA ILE A 380 -11.75 -11.77 -23.58
C ILE A 380 -12.25 -12.42 -22.29
N SER A 381 -12.81 -11.64 -21.37
CA SER A 381 -13.26 -12.17 -20.08
C SER A 381 -14.42 -11.35 -19.49
N PRO A 382 -15.39 -12.01 -18.84
CA PRO A 382 -16.21 -11.34 -17.86
C PRO A 382 -15.41 -10.70 -16.72
N HIS A 383 -15.88 -9.56 -16.21
CA HIS A 383 -15.26 -8.86 -15.08
C HIS A 383 -15.27 -9.74 -13.82
N GLY A 384 -14.12 -9.85 -13.16
CA GLY A 384 -14.01 -10.46 -11.85
C GLY A 384 -12.57 -10.71 -11.45
N ALA A 385 -12.35 -11.00 -10.16
CA ALA A 385 -11.02 -11.15 -9.56
C ALA A 385 -10.09 -12.11 -10.32
N GLN A 386 -10.63 -13.07 -11.07
CA GLN A 386 -9.84 -13.99 -11.89
C GLN A 386 -9.08 -13.29 -13.01
N LEU A 387 -9.61 -12.18 -13.52
CA LEU A 387 -8.99 -11.38 -14.59
C LEU A 387 -7.71 -10.68 -14.12
N THR A 388 -7.40 -10.69 -12.82
CA THR A 388 -6.16 -10.13 -12.27
C THR A 388 -4.91 -10.75 -12.91
N ASN A 389 -4.97 -12.02 -13.34
CA ASN A 389 -3.84 -12.70 -13.99
C ASN A 389 -3.49 -12.14 -15.38
N MET A 390 -4.28 -11.21 -15.93
CA MET A 390 -4.05 -10.59 -17.24
C MET A 390 -2.66 -9.97 -17.38
N PHE A 391 -2.05 -9.46 -16.29
CA PHE A 391 -0.72 -8.85 -16.38
C PHE A 391 0.37 -9.84 -16.80
N LEU A 392 0.12 -11.16 -16.73
CA LEU A 392 1.05 -12.21 -17.19
C LEU A 392 1.17 -12.29 -18.72
N MET A 393 0.24 -11.65 -19.45
CA MET A 393 0.32 -11.47 -20.90
C MET A 393 1.45 -10.51 -21.26
N ASP A 394 1.95 -10.58 -22.50
CA ASP A 394 2.98 -9.64 -22.95
C ASP A 394 2.45 -8.19 -22.98
N ARG A 395 3.38 -7.23 -22.87
CA ARG A 395 3.08 -5.83 -23.17
C ARG A 395 2.41 -5.72 -24.56
N ASN A 396 1.63 -4.66 -24.77
CA ASN A 396 0.83 -4.40 -25.97
C ASN A 396 -0.32 -5.39 -26.24
N SER A 397 -0.48 -6.43 -25.43
CA SER A 397 -1.65 -7.30 -25.51
C SER A 397 -2.95 -6.54 -25.20
N SER A 398 -4.07 -7.07 -25.66
CA SER A 398 -5.37 -6.41 -25.65
C SER A 398 -6.39 -7.15 -24.79
N VAL A 399 -7.23 -6.42 -24.09
CA VAL A 399 -8.22 -6.98 -23.16
C VAL A 399 -9.61 -6.45 -23.48
N MET A 400 -10.58 -7.35 -23.58
CA MET A 400 -11.99 -7.08 -23.85
C MET A 400 -12.81 -7.56 -22.66
N GLU A 401 -13.52 -6.64 -22.02
CA GLU A 401 -14.17 -6.91 -20.73
C GLU A 401 -15.70 -6.89 -20.81
N PHE A 402 -16.35 -7.82 -20.10
CA PHE A 402 -17.81 -8.00 -20.13
C PHE A 402 -18.42 -7.86 -18.74
N TYR A 403 -19.54 -7.15 -18.66
CA TYR A 403 -20.26 -6.88 -17.43
C TYR A 403 -21.73 -7.33 -17.54
N PRO A 404 -22.31 -7.95 -16.50
CA PRO A 404 -23.77 -8.06 -16.38
C PRO A 404 -24.43 -6.68 -16.27
N LYS A 405 -25.74 -6.67 -16.50
CA LYS A 405 -26.58 -5.47 -16.35
C LYS A 405 -26.47 -4.89 -14.95
N GLY A 406 -26.56 -3.57 -14.84
CA GLY A 406 -26.78 -2.86 -13.58
C GLY A 406 -25.56 -2.70 -12.67
N TRP A 407 -24.44 -3.39 -12.94
CA TRP A 407 -23.19 -3.27 -12.19
C TRP A 407 -22.74 -1.80 -12.02
N LEU A 408 -22.80 -1.03 -13.11
CA LEU A 408 -22.25 0.33 -13.22
C LEU A 408 -22.71 1.28 -12.09
N LYS A 409 -23.99 1.22 -11.70
CA LYS A 409 -24.58 2.21 -10.79
C LYS A 409 -24.01 2.15 -9.37
N LEU A 410 -23.59 0.96 -8.92
CA LEU A 410 -23.28 0.74 -7.50
C LEU A 410 -21.82 0.35 -7.24
N ALA A 411 -21.02 0.07 -8.28
CA ALA A 411 -19.69 -0.54 -8.11
C ALA A 411 -18.56 0.42 -7.76
N GLY A 412 -18.86 1.72 -7.73
CA GLY A 412 -17.87 2.75 -7.48
C GLY A 412 -16.66 2.59 -8.40
N VAL A 413 -15.47 2.78 -7.84
CA VAL A 413 -14.21 2.74 -8.58
C VAL A 413 -13.76 1.32 -8.97
N GLY A 414 -14.31 0.28 -8.32
CA GLY A 414 -13.90 -1.11 -8.53
C GLY A 414 -14.14 -1.63 -9.96
N GLN A 415 -15.01 -0.98 -10.72
CA GLN A 415 -15.21 -1.30 -12.14
C GLN A 415 -13.98 -0.97 -13.02
N TYR A 416 -13.11 -0.04 -12.61
CA TYR A 416 -11.97 0.37 -13.44
C TYR A 416 -10.70 -0.43 -13.15
N VAL A 417 -10.76 -1.43 -12.25
CA VAL A 417 -9.60 -2.21 -11.82
C VAL A 417 -8.82 -2.80 -12.99
N TYR A 418 -9.49 -3.40 -13.98
CA TYR A 418 -8.79 -4.03 -15.11
C TYR A 418 -8.38 -3.05 -16.21
N HIS A 419 -8.97 -1.85 -16.24
CA HIS A 419 -8.41 -0.74 -17.02
C HIS A 419 -7.07 -0.30 -16.44
N TRP A 420 -7.00 -0.19 -15.10
CA TRP A 420 -5.78 0.16 -14.41
C TRP A 420 -4.71 -0.91 -14.58
N ILE A 421 -5.01 -2.19 -14.32
CA ILE A 421 -4.04 -3.28 -14.51
C ILE A 421 -3.56 -3.31 -15.96
N ALA A 422 -4.45 -3.15 -16.96
CA ALA A 422 -4.03 -3.07 -18.35
C ALA A 422 -3.04 -1.92 -18.58
N SER A 423 -3.37 -0.72 -18.12
CA SER A 423 -2.49 0.46 -18.24
C SER A 423 -1.14 0.28 -17.52
N TRP A 424 -1.17 -0.27 -16.31
CA TRP A 424 -0.04 -0.45 -15.41
C TRP A 424 0.87 -1.60 -15.81
N SER A 425 0.40 -2.53 -16.63
CA SER A 425 1.19 -3.67 -17.15
C SER A 425 1.61 -3.49 -18.62
N GLY A 426 1.39 -2.30 -19.19
CA GLY A 426 1.75 -1.96 -20.56
C GLY A 426 0.84 -2.59 -21.63
N MET A 427 -0.38 -2.98 -21.26
CA MET A 427 -1.40 -3.55 -22.13
C MET A 427 -2.45 -2.51 -22.54
N ARG A 428 -3.44 -2.94 -23.34
CA ARG A 428 -4.51 -2.09 -23.86
C ARG A 428 -5.88 -2.62 -23.46
N HIS A 429 -6.63 -1.81 -22.73
CA HIS A 429 -8.05 -2.08 -22.54
C HIS A 429 -8.83 -1.66 -23.79
N ARG A 430 -9.57 -2.58 -24.41
CA ARG A 430 -10.29 -2.37 -25.69
C ARG A 430 -11.74 -1.92 -25.51
N GLY A 431 -12.04 -1.42 -24.33
CA GLY A 431 -13.38 -1.04 -23.90
C GLY A 431 -14.11 -2.19 -23.21
N GLU A 432 -15.34 -1.89 -22.82
CA GLU A 432 -16.20 -2.81 -22.10
C GLU A 432 -17.54 -3.02 -22.82
N TRP A 433 -18.07 -4.23 -22.72
CA TRP A 433 -19.45 -4.51 -23.03
C TRP A 433 -20.27 -4.64 -21.76
N ARG A 434 -21.39 -3.91 -21.70
CA ARG A 434 -22.31 -3.93 -20.57
C ARG A 434 -23.65 -4.45 -21.05
N ASP A 435 -24.11 -5.54 -20.47
CA ASP A 435 -25.35 -6.19 -20.89
C ASP A 435 -26.55 -5.24 -20.71
N PRO A 436 -27.25 -4.85 -21.79
CA PRO A 436 -28.46 -4.04 -21.66
C PRO A 436 -29.68 -4.88 -21.22
N ASN A 437 -29.65 -6.20 -21.43
CA ASN A 437 -30.82 -7.09 -21.39
C ASN A 437 -30.81 -8.09 -20.21
N GLY A 438 -30.04 -7.81 -19.17
CA GLY A 438 -30.08 -8.55 -17.90
C GLY A 438 -31.37 -8.34 -17.10
N GLU A 439 -31.52 -9.12 -16.04
CA GLU A 439 -32.64 -9.01 -15.09
C GLU A 439 -32.62 -7.67 -14.34
N SER A 440 -33.79 -7.15 -14.01
CA SER A 440 -33.93 -5.94 -13.20
C SER A 440 -33.91 -6.31 -11.71
N CYS A 441 -33.21 -5.52 -10.91
CA CYS A 441 -33.19 -5.71 -9.47
C CYS A 441 -34.62 -5.53 -8.88
N PRO A 442 -35.03 -6.35 -7.89
CA PRO A 442 -36.35 -6.21 -7.26
C PRO A 442 -36.45 -5.02 -6.29
N TYR A 443 -35.34 -4.34 -5.98
CA TYR A 443 -35.31 -3.14 -5.14
C TYR A 443 -35.20 -1.88 -6.00
N SER A 444 -35.30 -0.69 -5.38
CA SER A 444 -35.05 0.56 -6.08
C SER A 444 -33.63 0.61 -6.63
N ASP A 445 -33.42 1.31 -7.74
CA ASP A 445 -32.15 1.34 -8.48
C ASP A 445 -30.94 1.84 -7.66
N GLU A 446 -31.18 2.61 -6.61
CA GLU A 446 -30.15 3.13 -5.70
C GLU A 446 -29.92 2.25 -4.46
N ASP A 447 -30.73 1.19 -4.29
CA ASP A 447 -30.60 0.30 -3.15
C ASP A 447 -29.30 -0.52 -3.24
N HIS A 448 -28.46 -0.42 -2.21
CA HIS A 448 -27.19 -1.15 -2.14
C HIS A 448 -27.36 -2.68 -2.28
N ARG A 449 -28.54 -3.23 -1.97
CA ARG A 449 -28.84 -4.66 -2.18
C ARG A 449 -28.81 -5.05 -3.66
N CYS A 450 -29.10 -4.11 -4.56
CA CYS A 450 -28.99 -4.34 -5.99
C CYS A 450 -27.56 -4.61 -6.46
N MET A 451 -26.53 -4.17 -5.70
CA MET A 451 -25.14 -4.49 -6.01
C MET A 451 -24.94 -6.00 -6.09
N SER A 452 -25.32 -6.71 -5.03
CA SER A 452 -25.15 -8.16 -4.94
C SER A 452 -25.98 -8.87 -6.00
N PHE A 453 -27.19 -8.38 -6.30
CA PHE A 453 -28.03 -8.91 -7.37
C PHE A 453 -27.32 -8.83 -8.74
N TYR A 454 -26.89 -7.63 -9.15
CA TYR A 454 -26.22 -7.42 -10.42
C TYR A 454 -24.87 -8.14 -10.53
N LYS A 455 -24.10 -8.17 -9.43
CA LYS A 455 -22.82 -8.89 -9.37
C LYS A 455 -22.96 -10.41 -9.54
N ASN A 456 -24.13 -10.96 -9.21
CA ASN A 456 -24.45 -12.37 -9.38
C ASN A 456 -25.17 -12.67 -10.69
N GLY A 457 -25.56 -11.64 -11.45
CA GLY A 457 -26.24 -11.79 -12.73
C GLY A 457 -25.40 -12.50 -13.79
N LEU A 458 -26.09 -13.12 -14.74
CA LEU A 458 -25.50 -13.70 -15.95
C LEU A 458 -25.40 -12.64 -17.05
N ILE A 459 -24.44 -12.85 -17.95
CA ILE A 459 -24.09 -11.95 -19.03
C ILE A 459 -24.75 -12.45 -20.33
N GLY A 460 -25.60 -11.65 -20.95
CA GLY A 460 -26.14 -11.91 -22.28
C GLY A 460 -25.07 -11.83 -23.39
N TYR A 461 -25.50 -11.96 -24.64
CA TYR A 461 -24.61 -11.74 -25.79
C TYR A 461 -25.34 -10.99 -26.91
N ASN A 462 -24.57 -10.27 -27.73
CA ASN A 462 -25.03 -9.67 -28.96
C ASN A 462 -24.06 -10.08 -30.07
N GLU A 463 -24.48 -11.02 -30.93
CA GLU A 463 -23.62 -11.61 -31.95
C GLU A 463 -23.01 -10.55 -32.88
N THR A 464 -23.84 -9.65 -33.42
CA THR A 464 -23.37 -8.62 -34.37
C THR A 464 -22.33 -7.71 -33.72
N HIS A 465 -22.61 -7.23 -32.51
CA HIS A 465 -21.70 -6.36 -31.78
C HIS A 465 -20.39 -7.06 -31.41
N PHE A 466 -20.46 -8.30 -30.92
CA PHE A 466 -19.27 -9.06 -30.51
C PHE A 466 -18.41 -9.40 -31.72
N ALA A 467 -19.02 -9.76 -32.86
CA ALA A 467 -18.30 -10.03 -34.10
C ALA A 467 -17.60 -8.78 -34.63
N GLU A 468 -18.27 -7.63 -34.62
CA GLU A 468 -17.67 -6.35 -35.04
C GLU A 468 -16.52 -5.93 -34.11
N TRP A 469 -16.74 -6.00 -32.80
CA TRP A 469 -15.72 -5.66 -31.81
C TRP A 469 -14.50 -6.57 -31.92
N ALA A 470 -14.69 -7.88 -32.01
CA ALA A 470 -13.62 -8.85 -32.19
C ALA A 470 -12.80 -8.58 -33.45
N ARG A 471 -13.48 -8.32 -34.59
CA ARG A 471 -12.83 -8.00 -35.86
C ARG A 471 -11.97 -6.76 -35.77
N ASN A 472 -12.48 -5.69 -35.14
CA ASN A 472 -11.75 -4.44 -34.97
C ASN A 472 -10.49 -4.62 -34.10
N VAL A 473 -10.59 -5.42 -33.02
CA VAL A 473 -9.42 -5.73 -32.17
C VAL A 473 -8.42 -6.60 -32.91
N LEU A 474 -8.87 -7.65 -33.61
CA LEU A 474 -8.01 -8.54 -34.39
C LEU A 474 -7.24 -7.78 -35.48
N ASN A 475 -7.91 -6.92 -36.25
CA ASN A 475 -7.28 -6.14 -37.31
C ASN A 475 -6.19 -5.19 -36.75
N ASP A 476 -6.45 -4.54 -35.60
CA ASP A 476 -5.45 -3.68 -34.94
C ASP A 476 -4.24 -4.48 -34.44
N VAL A 477 -4.47 -5.64 -33.83
CA VAL A 477 -3.38 -6.53 -33.37
C VAL A 477 -2.57 -7.04 -34.55
N GLN A 478 -3.23 -7.46 -35.63
CA GLN A 478 -2.57 -7.94 -36.84
C GLN A 478 -1.72 -6.84 -37.50
N THR A 479 -2.27 -5.63 -37.65
CA THR A 479 -1.56 -4.49 -38.28
C THR A 479 -0.28 -4.17 -37.51
N LYS A 480 -0.38 -4.06 -36.17
CA LYS A 480 0.77 -3.74 -35.32
C LYS A 480 1.82 -4.84 -35.29
N ARG A 481 1.41 -6.10 -35.39
CA ARG A 481 2.36 -7.22 -35.53
C ARG A 481 3.23 -7.06 -36.77
N PHE A 482 2.61 -6.73 -37.92
CA PHE A 482 3.35 -6.47 -39.15
C PHE A 482 4.29 -5.26 -39.02
N GLU A 483 3.86 -4.19 -38.35
CA GLU A 483 4.71 -3.01 -38.09
C GLU A 483 5.92 -3.35 -37.20
N GLU A 484 5.70 -4.11 -36.12
CA GLU A 484 6.75 -4.56 -35.19
C GLU A 484 7.74 -5.52 -35.85
N GLU A 485 7.28 -6.40 -36.74
CA GLU A 485 8.16 -7.29 -37.52
C GLU A 485 8.98 -6.51 -38.55
N GLY A 486 8.40 -5.47 -39.17
CA GLY A 486 9.10 -4.59 -40.10
C GLY A 486 10.14 -3.66 -39.46
N THR A 487 10.04 -3.38 -38.16
CA THR A 487 10.98 -2.53 -37.41
C THR A 487 12.05 -3.29 -36.62
N LYS A 488 11.97 -4.63 -36.55
CA LYS A 488 12.87 -5.47 -35.74
C LYS A 488 14.20 -5.78 -36.44
N ASN A 489 15.07 -4.76 -36.51
CA ASN A 489 16.52 -4.94 -36.68
C ASN A 489 17.34 -4.64 -35.40
N GLY A 490 16.74 -4.56 -34.20
CA GLY A 490 17.52 -4.18 -33.01
C GLY A 490 16.98 -4.40 -31.59
N THR A 491 15.80 -4.97 -31.35
CA THR A 491 15.36 -5.22 -29.95
C THR A 491 15.84 -6.57 -29.45
N ALA A 492 16.82 -6.54 -28.53
CA ALA A 492 17.32 -7.71 -27.83
C ALA A 492 16.17 -8.43 -27.11
N SER A 493 16.02 -9.72 -27.39
CA SER A 493 15.14 -10.62 -26.63
C SER A 493 15.59 -10.62 -25.18
N MET A 494 14.67 -10.39 -24.24
CA MET A 494 14.97 -10.41 -22.81
C MET A 494 15.23 -11.85 -22.38
N LYS A 495 16.51 -12.24 -22.35
CA LYS A 495 16.93 -13.61 -21.98
C LYS A 495 16.98 -13.84 -20.46
N THR A 496 16.93 -12.78 -19.67
CA THR A 496 17.07 -12.80 -18.21
C THR A 496 16.08 -11.85 -17.57
N CYS A 497 15.59 -12.19 -16.38
CA CYS A 497 14.77 -11.28 -15.59
C CYS A 497 15.66 -10.34 -14.77
N ASP A 498 15.15 -9.15 -14.45
CA ASP A 498 15.69 -8.34 -13.36
C ASP A 498 15.70 -9.18 -12.05
N CYS A 499 16.61 -8.87 -11.13
CA CYS A 499 16.74 -9.57 -9.84
C CYS A 499 16.98 -11.08 -9.96
N ASN A 500 17.79 -11.49 -10.94
CA ASN A 500 18.15 -12.90 -11.18
C ASN A 500 19.04 -13.51 -10.10
#